data_AF-D3HPD0-F1
#
_entry.id   AF-D3HPD0-F1
#
_cell.length_a   1.000
_cell.length_b   1.000
_cell.length_c   1.000
_cell.angle_alpha   90.00
_cell.angle_beta   90.00
_cell.angle_gamma   90.00
#
_symmetry.space_group_name_H-M   'P 1'
#
loop_
_entity.id
_entity.type
_entity.pdbx_description
1 polymer ?
#
loop_
_entity_poly.entity_id
_entity_poly.type
_entity_poly.pdbx_seq_one_letter_code
_entity_poly.pdbx_strand_id
1 'polypeptide(L)'
;MGIKWKKNTTPTGLAVKYGSGSRMTPKLRWVLLVLLLSIPLLYLFYELFTEYVLIRFPGLIVYDTVTIRAPENGYIKKLSARTGEKIIANQKLLQFASPLVEEKLAYLQVEKKRIIELMNSLVENNSQQISQALNISQQDIETSKLVYERFKNYSKNGDLIELQLEEARKNYITAVRSYVELSQKIEELSLQRATLIEVNFKRKILEIDNEVEQIKTKMRYFALRSPDNGTIMNISTHQDEFVSAGQNLMSIVTDKNLRIVAFIEPKYAEDIYQGKKINIIFPDNEEISGFIVNTPSYAEKTPLSEINPLATRENKLLAIIKPNKVIQKKYAVFGMPVKIKLE
;
A
#
# COMPACT_ATOMS: atom_id res chain seq x y z
N MET A 1 77.15 74.01 28.32
CA MET A 1 78.05 72.84 28.20
C MET A 1 77.33 71.81 27.32
N GLY A 2 77.81 71.35 26.19
CA GLY A 2 79.08 71.56 25.54
C GLY A 2 79.05 71.07 24.07
N ILE A 3 79.88 71.74 23.28
CA ILE A 3 80.60 71.28 22.09
C ILE A 3 79.79 71.03 20.80
N LYS A 4 79.60 72.12 20.04
CA LYS A 4 79.36 72.10 18.59
C LYS A 4 80.69 71.81 17.88
N TRP A 5 80.78 70.70 17.14
CA TRP A 5 81.90 70.45 16.22
C TRP A 5 81.58 71.03 14.84
N LYS A 6 82.28 72.12 14.51
CA LYS A 6 82.30 72.76 13.20
C LYS A 6 83.25 71.96 12.31
N LYS A 7 82.75 71.30 11.26
CA LYS A 7 83.61 70.71 10.22
C LYS A 7 83.88 71.75 9.14
N ASN A 8 85.15 72.09 8.98
CA ASN A 8 85.65 72.98 7.93
C ASN A 8 85.63 72.27 6.58
N THR A 9 85.12 72.99 5.57
CA THR A 9 85.18 72.65 4.14
C THR A 9 86.41 73.27 3.51
N THR A 10 87.10 72.54 2.62
CA THR A 10 87.53 73.04 1.30
C THR A 10 87.99 71.88 0.39
N PRO A 11 87.95 72.08 -0.95
CA PRO A 11 87.50 71.08 -1.91
C PRO A 11 88.62 70.58 -2.83
N THR A 12 88.46 69.39 -3.41
CA THR A 12 88.94 69.04 -4.77
C THR A 12 88.51 67.62 -5.10
N GLY A 13 87.63 67.45 -6.10
CA GLY A 13 87.25 66.13 -6.61
C GLY A 13 86.16 66.21 -7.67
N LEU A 14 86.60 66.15 -8.94
CA LEU A 14 85.89 65.87 -10.20
C LEU A 14 84.34 65.73 -10.19
N ALA A 15 83.69 66.56 -11.01
CA ALA A 15 82.24 66.49 -11.26
C ALA A 15 81.88 65.25 -12.11
N VAL A 16 81.36 64.22 -11.45
CA VAL A 16 80.80 63.03 -12.11
C VAL A 16 79.31 63.29 -12.42
N LYS A 17 78.96 63.28 -13.71
CA LYS A 17 77.56 63.25 -14.15
C LYS A 17 76.94 61.89 -13.83
N TYR A 18 76.10 61.83 -12.79
CA TYR A 18 75.20 60.70 -12.61
C TYR A 18 74.10 60.75 -13.67
N GLY A 19 73.98 59.72 -14.49
CA GLY A 19 72.80 59.52 -15.32
C GLY A 19 71.57 59.38 -14.43
N SER A 20 70.45 60.00 -14.81
CA SER A 20 69.16 59.87 -14.12
C SER A 20 68.63 58.45 -14.31
N GLY A 21 69.16 57.51 -13.54
CA GLY A 21 68.57 56.18 -13.44
C GLY A 21 67.15 56.35 -12.94
N SER A 22 66.17 55.87 -13.72
CA SER A 22 64.78 55.71 -13.31
C SER A 22 64.73 54.80 -12.09
N ARG A 23 65.00 55.38 -10.91
CA ARG A 23 64.82 54.72 -9.63
C ARG A 23 63.32 54.75 -9.39
N MET A 24 62.66 53.64 -9.69
CA MET A 24 61.33 53.34 -9.14
C MET A 24 61.38 53.75 -7.67
N THR A 25 60.55 54.72 -7.31
CA THR A 25 60.60 55.33 -5.98
C THR A 25 60.52 54.21 -4.94
N PRO A 26 61.27 54.30 -3.82
CA PRO A 26 61.29 53.23 -2.81
C PRO A 26 59.89 52.89 -2.27
N LYS A 27 58.94 53.83 -2.39
CA LYS A 27 57.52 53.61 -2.11
C LYS A 27 56.88 52.55 -3.01
N LEU A 28 57.23 52.47 -4.29
CA LEU A 28 56.64 51.51 -5.23
C LEU A 28 57.12 50.08 -4.97
N ARG A 29 58.38 49.91 -4.56
CA ARG A 29 58.92 48.60 -4.14
C ARG A 29 58.23 48.09 -2.87
N TRP A 30 57.97 48.98 -1.92
CA TRP A 30 57.22 48.67 -0.70
C TRP A 30 55.76 48.33 -1.00
N VAL A 31 55.09 49.08 -1.89
CA VAL A 31 53.72 48.76 -2.32
C VAL A 31 53.65 47.40 -3.00
N LEU A 32 54.60 47.03 -3.85
CA LEU A 32 54.64 45.70 -4.48
C LEU A 32 54.86 44.57 -3.47
N LEU A 33 55.72 44.76 -2.46
CA LEU A 33 55.91 43.78 -1.39
C LEU A 33 54.66 43.61 -0.53
N VAL A 34 53.99 44.72 -0.16
CA VAL A 34 52.73 44.69 0.59
C VAL A 34 51.63 44.02 -0.24
N LEU A 35 51.55 44.33 -1.54
CA LEU A 35 50.56 43.74 -2.44
C LEU A 35 50.79 42.23 -2.57
N LEU A 36 52.03 41.78 -2.80
CA LEU A 36 52.40 40.37 -2.88
C LEU A 36 52.02 39.60 -1.60
N LEU A 37 52.28 40.19 -0.42
CA LEU A 37 51.94 39.59 0.88
C LEU A 37 50.41 39.60 1.13
N SER A 38 49.69 40.58 0.58
CA SER A 38 48.24 40.70 0.73
C SER A 38 47.42 39.83 -0.22
N ILE A 39 47.98 39.36 -1.35
CA ILE A 39 47.29 38.47 -2.30
C ILE A 39 46.68 37.23 -1.63
N PRO A 40 47.41 36.43 -0.83
CA PRO A 40 46.81 35.27 -0.16
C PRO A 40 45.73 35.67 0.84
N LEU A 41 45.86 36.82 1.49
CA LEU A 41 44.87 37.33 2.44
C LEU A 41 43.59 37.81 1.74
N LEU A 42 43.74 38.47 0.58
CA LEU A 42 42.64 38.90 -0.29
C LEU A 42 41.94 37.70 -0.93
N TYR A 43 42.70 36.67 -1.31
CA TYR A 43 42.13 35.41 -1.82
C TYR A 43 41.31 34.71 -0.75
N LEU A 44 41.84 34.60 0.48
CA LEU A 44 41.12 34.04 1.62
C LEU A 44 39.87 34.88 1.94
N PHE A 45 39.98 36.21 1.93
CA PHE A 45 38.85 37.10 2.14
C PHE A 45 37.80 36.96 1.03
N TYR A 46 38.21 36.84 -0.23
CA TYR A 46 37.31 36.58 -1.36
C TYR A 46 36.59 35.25 -1.20
N GLU A 47 37.31 34.18 -0.86
CA GLU A 47 36.74 32.85 -0.64
C GLU A 47 35.72 32.89 0.53
N LEU A 48 36.07 33.52 1.66
CA LEU A 48 35.13 33.76 2.77
C LEU A 48 33.91 34.60 2.33
N PHE A 49 34.13 35.69 1.60
CA PHE A 49 33.05 36.61 1.22
C PHE A 49 32.07 35.94 0.24
N THR A 50 32.57 35.11 -0.68
CA THR A 50 31.71 34.34 -1.59
C THR A 50 30.86 33.29 -0.88
N GLU A 51 31.32 32.75 0.25
CA GLU A 51 30.60 31.79 1.06
C GLU A 51 29.55 32.45 1.97
N TYR A 52 29.80 33.68 2.44
CA TYR A 52 28.88 34.43 3.30
C TYR A 52 27.80 35.25 2.56
N VAL A 53 28.08 35.76 1.36
CA VAL A 53 27.16 36.69 0.64
C VAL A 53 26.17 35.96 -0.28
N LEU A 54 26.47 34.74 -0.73
CA LEU A 54 25.51 33.93 -1.47
C LEU A 54 24.73 33.01 -0.51
N ILE A 55 23.55 33.47 -0.10
CA ILE A 55 22.64 32.69 0.76
C ILE A 55 22.24 31.41 0.01
N ARG A 56 22.81 30.27 0.43
CA ARG A 56 22.55 28.94 -0.12
C ARG A 56 22.00 28.04 0.97
N PHE A 57 20.78 27.54 0.78
CA PHE A 57 20.17 26.59 1.70
C PHE A 57 20.30 25.16 1.17
N PRO A 58 20.54 24.17 2.04
CA PRO A 58 20.43 22.78 1.65
C PRO A 58 18.96 22.42 1.38
N GLY A 59 18.75 21.52 0.44
CA GLY A 59 17.45 20.92 0.18
C GLY A 59 17.57 19.54 -0.42
N LEU A 60 16.46 18.82 -0.45
CA LEU A 60 16.37 17.44 -0.91
C LEU A 60 15.28 17.28 -1.96
N ILE A 61 15.54 16.44 -2.96
CA ILE A 61 14.51 15.98 -3.89
C ILE A 61 13.68 14.89 -3.19
N VAL A 62 12.38 15.13 -3.08
CA VAL A 62 11.44 14.27 -2.38
C VAL A 62 10.33 13.86 -3.34
N TYR A 63 9.95 12.60 -3.23
CA TYR A 63 8.79 12.00 -3.89
C TYR A 63 7.83 11.46 -2.83
N ASP A 64 6.63 11.11 -3.25
CA ASP A 64 5.70 10.41 -2.36
C ASP A 64 6.21 9.00 -2.07
N THR A 65 6.19 8.62 -0.80
CA THR A 65 6.55 7.29 -0.33
C THR A 65 5.31 6.53 0.10
N VAL A 66 5.25 5.25 -0.23
CA VAL A 66 4.17 4.35 0.16
C VAL A 66 4.76 3.15 0.90
N THR A 67 4.23 2.87 2.08
CA THR A 67 4.59 1.70 2.86
C THR A 67 3.60 0.57 2.61
N ILE A 68 4.11 -0.56 2.17
CA ILE A 68 3.34 -1.79 2.03
C ILE A 68 3.36 -2.51 3.37
N ARG A 69 2.16 -2.83 3.88
CA ARG A 69 1.95 -3.42 5.20
C ARG A 69 1.36 -4.82 5.08
N ALA A 70 1.59 -5.66 6.09
CA ALA A 70 0.98 -6.97 6.19
C ALA A 70 -0.54 -6.84 6.33
N PRO A 71 -1.34 -7.53 5.50
CA PRO A 71 -2.80 -7.45 5.57
C PRO A 71 -3.37 -8.17 6.80
N GLU A 72 -2.70 -9.22 7.29
CA GLU A 72 -3.14 -10.13 8.34
C GLU A 72 -1.91 -10.72 9.06
N ASN A 73 -2.12 -11.54 10.08
CA ASN A 73 -1.06 -12.34 10.71
C ASN A 73 -0.70 -13.55 9.84
N GLY A 74 0.59 -13.80 9.59
CA GLY A 74 1.01 -14.90 8.72
C GLY A 74 2.47 -14.83 8.29
N TYR A 75 2.79 -15.48 7.18
CA TYR A 75 4.16 -15.67 6.68
C TYR A 75 4.35 -15.10 5.28
N ILE A 76 5.57 -14.67 4.98
CA ILE A 76 5.99 -14.27 3.64
C ILE A 76 6.34 -15.50 2.81
N LYS A 77 5.36 -16.08 2.11
CA LYS A 77 5.52 -17.28 1.29
C LYS A 77 6.52 -17.10 0.13
N LYS A 78 6.59 -15.91 -0.46
CA LYS A 78 7.55 -15.61 -1.54
C LYS A 78 7.83 -14.12 -1.62
N LEU A 79 9.10 -13.73 -1.58
CA LEU A 79 9.55 -12.37 -1.85
C LEU A 79 10.16 -12.32 -3.26
N SER A 80 9.55 -11.56 -4.17
CA SER A 80 10.03 -11.46 -5.56
C SER A 80 10.75 -10.13 -5.85
N ALA A 81 10.59 -9.16 -4.95
CA ALA A 81 11.11 -7.80 -5.08
C ALA A 81 12.52 -7.66 -4.47
N ARG A 82 13.35 -6.76 -5.03
CA ARG A 82 14.67 -6.42 -4.49
C ARG A 82 14.80 -4.92 -4.19
N THR A 83 15.57 -4.58 -3.15
CA THR A 83 15.89 -3.18 -2.85
C THR A 83 16.59 -2.51 -4.04
N GLY A 84 16.16 -1.30 -4.40
CA GLY A 84 16.66 -0.55 -5.56
C GLY A 84 16.06 -0.94 -6.92
N GLU A 85 15.21 -1.96 -6.97
CA GLU A 85 14.53 -2.37 -8.20
C GLU A 85 13.44 -1.35 -8.59
N LYS A 86 13.36 -1.05 -9.90
CA LYS A 86 12.26 -0.28 -10.47
C LYS A 86 11.04 -1.17 -10.67
N ILE A 87 9.89 -0.69 -10.23
CA ILE A 87 8.64 -1.43 -10.29
C ILE A 87 7.59 -0.65 -11.07
N ILE A 88 6.70 -1.39 -11.74
CA ILE A 88 5.53 -0.83 -12.40
C ILE A 88 4.28 -1.05 -11.56
N ALA A 89 3.26 -0.22 -11.79
CA ALA A 89 1.96 -0.36 -11.17
C ALA A 89 1.40 -1.79 -11.38
N ASN A 90 0.79 -2.33 -10.33
CA ASN A 90 0.21 -3.67 -10.28
C ASN A 90 1.21 -4.85 -10.39
N GLN A 91 2.52 -4.59 -10.44
CA GLN A 91 3.55 -5.62 -10.37
C GLN A 91 3.47 -6.38 -9.04
N LYS A 92 3.53 -7.71 -9.10
CA LYS A 92 3.54 -8.56 -7.90
C LYS A 92 4.89 -8.43 -7.19
N LEU A 93 4.88 -8.04 -5.92
CA LEU A 93 6.08 -7.80 -5.13
C LEU A 93 6.37 -8.98 -4.19
N LEU A 94 5.34 -9.44 -3.51
CA LEU A 94 5.44 -10.59 -2.60
C LEU A 94 4.13 -11.37 -2.55
N GLN A 95 4.24 -12.62 -2.11
CA GLN A 95 3.13 -13.49 -1.78
C GLN A 95 3.11 -13.69 -0.28
N PHE A 96 2.00 -13.33 0.33
CA PHE A 96 1.66 -13.58 1.72
C PHE A 96 0.86 -14.88 1.84
N ALA A 97 0.93 -15.53 2.99
CA ALA A 97 0.09 -16.66 3.34
C ALA A 97 -0.25 -16.59 4.84
N SER A 98 -1.50 -16.90 5.19
CA SER A 98 -1.93 -16.98 6.58
C SER A 98 -2.49 -18.38 6.83
N PRO A 99 -1.78 -19.23 7.60
CA PRO A 99 -2.26 -20.57 7.93
C PRO A 99 -3.64 -20.55 8.57
N LEU A 100 -3.91 -19.56 9.42
CA LEU A 100 -5.20 -19.39 10.08
C LEU A 100 -6.35 -19.14 9.09
N VAL A 101 -6.11 -18.33 8.05
CA VAL A 101 -7.12 -18.05 7.02
C VAL A 101 -7.31 -19.26 6.10
N GLU A 102 -6.23 -19.96 5.76
CA GLU A 102 -6.28 -21.19 4.95
C GLU A 102 -7.02 -22.32 5.68
N GLU A 103 -6.75 -22.53 6.96
CA GLU A 103 -7.44 -23.50 7.81
C GLU A 103 -8.93 -23.18 7.95
N LYS A 104 -9.27 -21.91 8.20
CA LYS A 104 -10.66 -21.48 8.29
C LYS A 104 -11.42 -21.73 6.98
N LEU A 105 -10.80 -21.45 5.83
CA LEU A 105 -11.40 -21.75 4.53
C LEU A 105 -11.64 -23.25 4.35
N ALA A 106 -10.64 -24.08 4.69
CA ALA A 106 -10.74 -25.52 4.59
C ALA A 106 -11.87 -26.08 5.48
N TYR A 107 -11.95 -25.60 6.73
CA TYR A 107 -13.02 -25.97 7.66
C TYR A 107 -14.41 -25.65 7.10
N LEU A 108 -14.62 -24.43 6.59
CA LEU A 108 -15.93 -24.02 6.04
C LEU A 108 -16.32 -24.84 4.80
N GLN A 109 -15.36 -25.22 3.96
CA GLN A 109 -15.63 -26.07 2.80
C GLN A 109 -16.06 -27.49 3.22
N VAL A 110 -15.38 -28.06 4.22
CA VAL A 110 -15.75 -29.37 4.79
C VAL A 110 -17.14 -29.29 5.43
N GLU A 111 -17.41 -28.25 6.21
CA GLU A 111 -18.71 -28.07 6.87
C GLU A 111 -19.84 -27.89 5.85
N LYS A 112 -19.63 -27.11 4.78
CA LYS A 112 -20.59 -26.99 3.69
C LYS A 112 -20.91 -28.36 3.08
N LYS A 113 -19.88 -29.15 2.80
CA LYS A 113 -20.03 -30.49 2.21
C LYS A 113 -20.85 -31.40 3.12
N ARG A 114 -20.53 -31.42 4.42
CA ARG A 114 -21.26 -32.20 5.44
C ARG A 114 -22.75 -31.84 5.49
N ILE A 115 -23.08 -30.54 5.43
CA ILE A 115 -24.48 -30.07 5.44
C ILE A 115 -25.23 -30.49 4.17
N ILE A 116 -24.57 -30.43 3.00
CA ILE A 116 -25.15 -30.89 1.73
C ILE A 116 -25.42 -32.39 1.77
N GLU A 117 -24.48 -33.19 2.29
CA GLU A 117 -24.66 -34.64 2.46
C GLU A 117 -25.82 -34.96 3.41
N LEU A 118 -25.93 -34.25 4.53
CA LEU A 118 -27.06 -34.40 5.46
C LEU A 118 -28.40 -34.02 4.81
N MET A 119 -28.42 -32.94 4.02
CA MET A 119 -29.61 -32.53 3.27
C MET A 119 -30.03 -33.62 2.26
N ASN A 120 -29.09 -34.17 1.50
CA ASN A 120 -29.37 -35.17 0.47
C ASN A 120 -29.84 -36.51 1.09
N SER A 121 -29.21 -36.96 2.17
CA SER A 121 -29.63 -38.18 2.88
C SER A 121 -31.04 -38.06 3.48
N LEU A 122 -31.40 -36.90 4.03
CA LEU A 122 -32.78 -36.61 4.47
C LEU A 122 -33.77 -36.66 3.30
N VAL A 123 -33.35 -36.22 2.11
CA VAL A 123 -34.18 -36.22 0.90
C VAL A 123 -34.42 -37.65 0.41
N GLU A 124 -33.36 -38.46 0.34
CA GLU A 124 -33.39 -39.82 -0.21
C GLU A 124 -34.14 -40.79 0.70
N ASN A 125 -33.83 -40.83 2.00
CA ASN A 125 -34.45 -41.76 2.95
C ASN A 125 -35.98 -41.61 2.99
N ASN A 126 -36.49 -40.38 3.01
CA ASN A 126 -37.93 -40.14 3.04
C ASN A 126 -38.61 -40.46 1.70
N SER A 127 -37.94 -40.21 0.57
CA SER A 127 -38.51 -40.52 -0.75
C SER A 127 -38.75 -42.01 -0.94
N GLN A 128 -37.82 -42.85 -0.45
CA GLN A 128 -37.95 -44.30 -0.50
C GLN A 128 -39.13 -44.78 0.34
N GLN A 129 -39.24 -44.34 1.59
CA GLN A 129 -40.35 -44.70 2.49
C GLN A 129 -41.72 -44.30 1.93
N ILE A 130 -41.84 -43.08 1.39
CA ILE A 130 -43.09 -42.58 0.79
C ILE A 130 -43.49 -43.41 -0.43
N SER A 131 -42.54 -43.71 -1.32
CA SER A 131 -42.82 -44.50 -2.54
C SER A 131 -43.28 -45.92 -2.22
N GLN A 132 -42.70 -46.55 -1.20
CA GLN A 132 -43.10 -47.88 -0.73
C GLN A 132 -44.52 -47.86 -0.14
N ALA A 133 -44.82 -46.88 0.70
CA ALA A 133 -46.16 -46.74 1.30
C ALA A 133 -47.23 -46.50 0.23
N LEU A 134 -46.96 -45.64 -0.76
CA LEU A 134 -47.89 -45.38 -1.87
C LEU A 134 -48.13 -46.64 -2.71
N ASN A 135 -47.09 -47.42 -3.02
CA ASN A 135 -47.22 -48.64 -3.80
C ASN A 135 -48.09 -49.68 -3.06
N ILE A 136 -47.88 -49.87 -1.75
CA ILE A 136 -48.69 -50.78 -0.93
C ILE A 136 -50.17 -50.34 -0.94
N SER A 137 -50.45 -49.05 -0.72
CA SER A 137 -51.83 -48.55 -0.73
C SER A 137 -52.48 -48.63 -2.12
N GLN A 138 -51.72 -48.47 -3.20
CA GLN A 138 -52.22 -48.66 -4.57
C GLN A 138 -52.59 -50.12 -4.86
N GLN A 139 -51.75 -51.07 -4.44
CA GLN A 139 -52.03 -52.50 -4.54
C GLN A 139 -53.28 -52.89 -3.73
N ASP A 140 -53.48 -52.31 -2.54
CA ASP A 140 -54.67 -52.54 -1.72
C ASP A 140 -55.96 -52.04 -2.41
N ILE A 141 -55.91 -50.86 -3.05
CA ILE A 141 -57.03 -50.36 -3.85
C ILE A 141 -57.31 -51.29 -5.04
N GLU A 142 -56.28 -51.72 -5.76
CA GLU A 142 -56.43 -52.58 -6.94
C GLU A 142 -57.03 -53.94 -6.57
N THR A 143 -56.50 -54.58 -5.53
CA THR A 143 -56.98 -55.87 -5.05
C THR A 143 -58.40 -55.79 -4.53
N SER A 144 -58.73 -54.80 -3.69
CA SER A 144 -60.10 -54.60 -3.18
C SER A 144 -61.10 -54.27 -4.29
N LYS A 145 -60.69 -53.52 -5.32
CA LYS A 145 -61.51 -53.25 -6.52
C LYS A 145 -61.82 -54.53 -7.29
N LEU A 146 -60.82 -55.38 -7.53
CA LEU A 146 -60.99 -56.66 -8.23
C LEU A 146 -61.97 -57.59 -7.49
N VAL A 147 -61.89 -57.63 -6.15
CA VAL A 147 -62.81 -58.40 -5.31
C VAL A 147 -64.24 -57.86 -5.43
N TYR A 148 -64.41 -56.54 -5.33
CA TYR A 148 -65.73 -55.91 -5.49
C TYR A 148 -66.37 -56.19 -6.86
N GLU A 149 -65.62 -56.02 -7.95
CA GLU A 149 -66.14 -56.29 -9.31
C GLU A 149 -66.49 -57.78 -9.49
N ARG A 150 -65.73 -58.69 -8.89
CA ARG A 150 -66.04 -60.13 -8.91
C ARG A 150 -67.37 -60.42 -8.21
N PHE A 151 -67.58 -59.89 -7.00
CA PHE A 151 -68.83 -60.09 -6.25
C PHE A 151 -70.02 -59.40 -6.91
N LYS A 152 -69.82 -58.24 -7.52
CA LYS A 152 -70.85 -57.55 -8.32
C LYS A 152 -71.31 -58.40 -9.50
N ASN A 153 -70.40 -59.10 -10.16
CA ASN A 153 -70.74 -60.03 -11.24
C ASN A 153 -71.51 -61.26 -10.72
N TYR A 154 -71.13 -61.84 -9.59
CA TYR A 154 -71.87 -62.96 -8.98
C TYR A 154 -73.27 -62.58 -8.50
N SER A 155 -73.42 -61.38 -7.94
CA SER A 155 -74.74 -60.87 -7.54
C SER A 155 -75.70 -60.71 -8.74
N LYS A 156 -75.21 -60.25 -9.90
CA LYS A 156 -76.02 -60.18 -11.14
C LYS A 156 -76.52 -61.55 -11.62
N ASN A 157 -75.77 -62.62 -11.33
CA ASN A 157 -76.13 -63.97 -11.73
C ASN A 157 -77.09 -64.66 -10.74
N GLY A 158 -77.41 -64.02 -9.61
CA GLY A 158 -78.30 -64.56 -8.57
C GLY A 158 -77.62 -65.45 -7.53
N ASP A 159 -76.29 -65.58 -7.58
CA ASP A 159 -75.52 -66.57 -6.82
C ASP A 159 -74.95 -66.03 -5.48
N LEU A 160 -75.21 -64.77 -5.11
CA LEU A 160 -74.56 -64.09 -3.98
C LEU A 160 -75.53 -63.42 -3.01
N ILE A 161 -75.15 -63.40 -1.72
CA ILE A 161 -75.83 -62.69 -0.63
C ILE A 161 -75.50 -61.19 -0.70
N GLU A 162 -76.53 -60.32 -0.69
CA GLU A 162 -76.41 -58.85 -0.74
C GLU A 162 -75.43 -58.28 0.30
N LEU A 163 -75.40 -58.87 1.50
CA LEU A 163 -74.49 -58.52 2.58
C LEU A 163 -72.99 -58.63 2.19
N GLN A 164 -72.61 -59.65 1.42
CA GLN A 164 -71.22 -59.84 0.99
C GLN A 164 -70.79 -58.81 -0.07
N LEU A 165 -71.72 -58.37 -0.91
CA LEU A 165 -71.47 -57.29 -1.88
C LEU A 165 -71.24 -55.95 -1.18
N GLU A 166 -72.08 -55.63 -0.19
CA GLU A 166 -71.92 -54.41 0.61
C GLU A 166 -70.63 -54.41 1.44
N GLU A 167 -70.22 -55.57 1.97
CA GLU A 167 -68.93 -55.70 2.66
C GLU A 167 -67.74 -55.45 1.71
N ALA A 168 -67.75 -56.05 0.52
CA ALA A 168 -66.71 -55.81 -0.49
C ALA A 168 -66.68 -54.34 -0.95
N ARG A 169 -67.84 -53.72 -1.11
CA ARG A 169 -67.96 -52.28 -1.42
C ARG A 169 -67.36 -51.42 -0.31
N LYS A 170 -67.68 -51.71 0.96
CA LYS A 170 -67.16 -51.01 2.12
C LYS A 170 -65.63 -51.15 2.20
N ASN A 171 -65.08 -52.34 1.95
CA ASN A 171 -63.64 -52.56 1.95
C ASN A 171 -62.94 -51.74 0.86
N TYR A 172 -63.49 -51.72 -0.35
CA TYR A 172 -62.96 -50.88 -1.44
C TYR A 172 -63.01 -49.37 -1.09
N ILE A 173 -64.14 -48.87 -0.58
CA ILE A 173 -64.26 -47.47 -0.15
C ILE A 173 -63.26 -47.14 0.97
N THR A 174 -63.02 -48.08 1.88
CA THR A 174 -62.06 -47.91 2.99
C THR A 174 -60.63 -47.84 2.45
N ALA A 175 -60.25 -48.72 1.52
CA ALA A 175 -58.93 -48.68 0.87
C ALA A 175 -58.69 -47.34 0.15
N VAL A 176 -59.70 -46.85 -0.59
CA VAL A 176 -59.63 -45.54 -1.26
C VAL A 176 -59.50 -44.40 -0.23
N ARG A 177 -60.26 -44.43 0.87
CA ARG A 177 -60.16 -43.41 1.93
C ARG A 177 -58.77 -43.41 2.57
N SER A 178 -58.23 -44.57 2.92
CA SER A 178 -56.89 -44.71 3.48
C SER A 178 -55.81 -44.14 2.55
N TYR A 179 -55.94 -44.35 1.24
CA TYR A 179 -55.04 -43.75 0.25
C TYR A 179 -55.14 -42.21 0.22
N VAL A 180 -56.35 -41.66 0.25
CA VAL A 180 -56.56 -40.21 0.29
C VAL A 180 -55.95 -39.61 1.55
N GLU A 181 -56.18 -40.21 2.72
CA GLU A 181 -55.59 -39.76 4.00
C GLU A 181 -54.05 -39.83 3.96
N LEU A 182 -53.49 -40.91 3.40
CA LEU A 182 -52.04 -41.04 3.19
C LEU A 182 -51.51 -39.96 2.26
N SER A 183 -52.21 -39.67 1.16
CA SER A 183 -51.80 -38.64 0.19
C SER A 183 -51.78 -37.24 0.81
N GLN A 184 -52.79 -36.89 1.62
CA GLN A 184 -52.83 -35.64 2.36
C GLN A 184 -51.69 -35.53 3.38
N LYS A 185 -51.42 -36.63 4.10
CA LYS A 185 -50.30 -36.68 5.05
C LYS A 185 -48.94 -36.54 4.37
N ILE A 186 -48.76 -37.13 3.18
CA ILE A 186 -47.55 -36.97 2.37
C ILE A 186 -47.39 -35.50 1.94
N GLU A 187 -48.47 -34.86 1.50
CA GLU A 187 -48.46 -33.45 1.11
C GLU A 187 -48.06 -32.56 2.29
N GLU A 188 -48.64 -32.75 3.47
CA GLU A 188 -48.28 -32.01 4.68
C GLU A 188 -46.80 -32.20 5.05
N LEU A 189 -46.31 -33.44 5.06
CA LEU A 189 -44.90 -33.76 5.29
C LEU A 189 -43.99 -33.13 4.25
N SER A 190 -44.42 -33.05 2.98
CA SER A 190 -43.66 -32.42 1.91
C SER A 190 -43.50 -30.91 2.12
N LEU A 191 -44.54 -30.22 2.60
CA LEU A 191 -44.51 -28.79 2.90
C LEU A 191 -43.64 -28.48 4.13
N GLN A 192 -43.80 -29.26 5.20
CA GLN A 192 -42.96 -29.14 6.40
C GLN A 192 -41.48 -29.37 6.06
N ARG A 193 -41.20 -30.34 5.19
CA ARG A 193 -39.85 -30.62 4.69
C ARG A 193 -39.30 -29.51 3.80
N ALA A 194 -40.09 -28.98 2.87
CA ALA A 194 -39.67 -27.86 2.04
C ALA A 194 -39.23 -26.68 2.92
N THR A 195 -40.02 -26.39 3.97
CA THR A 195 -39.70 -25.38 4.97
C THR A 195 -38.41 -25.71 5.74
N LEU A 196 -38.24 -26.96 6.22
CA LEU A 196 -37.03 -27.39 6.92
C LEU A 196 -35.78 -27.24 6.05
N ILE A 197 -35.84 -27.70 4.80
CA ILE A 197 -34.74 -27.62 3.83
C ILE A 197 -34.39 -26.16 3.54
N GLU A 198 -35.39 -25.33 3.30
CA GLU A 198 -35.18 -23.93 2.97
C GLU A 198 -34.61 -23.13 4.15
N VAL A 199 -35.24 -23.25 5.32
CA VAL A 199 -34.89 -22.44 6.50
C VAL A 199 -33.59 -22.91 7.15
N ASN A 200 -33.35 -24.21 7.29
CA ASN A 200 -32.18 -24.71 8.02
C ASN A 200 -31.00 -25.02 7.12
N PHE A 201 -31.22 -25.69 5.99
CA PHE A 201 -30.11 -26.13 5.13
C PHE A 201 -29.69 -25.05 4.15
N LYS A 202 -30.61 -24.55 3.32
CA LYS A 202 -30.28 -23.55 2.29
C LYS A 202 -29.77 -22.24 2.91
N ARG A 203 -30.40 -21.76 3.98
CA ARG A 203 -29.91 -20.57 4.70
C ARG A 203 -28.50 -20.79 5.25
N LYS A 204 -28.24 -21.95 5.88
CA LYS A 204 -26.92 -22.23 6.45
C LYS A 204 -25.84 -22.36 5.37
N ILE A 205 -26.19 -22.97 4.23
CA ILE A 205 -25.30 -23.04 3.07
C ILE A 205 -25.00 -21.63 2.54
N LEU A 206 -26.01 -20.76 2.43
CA LEU A 206 -25.83 -19.36 2.02
C LEU A 206 -24.94 -18.58 2.99
N GLU A 207 -25.11 -18.76 4.30
CA GLU A 207 -24.22 -18.17 5.31
C GLU A 207 -22.78 -18.60 5.10
N ILE A 208 -22.54 -19.91 4.97
CA ILE A 208 -21.19 -20.45 4.73
C ILE A 208 -20.62 -19.93 3.41
N ASP A 209 -21.43 -19.84 2.36
CA ASP A 209 -20.99 -19.31 1.06
C ASP A 209 -20.58 -17.84 1.17
N ASN A 210 -21.33 -17.03 1.90
CA ASN A 210 -20.95 -15.65 2.17
C ASN A 210 -19.64 -15.57 2.97
N GLU A 211 -19.46 -16.39 4.01
CA GLU A 211 -18.20 -16.43 4.76
C GLU A 211 -17.00 -16.87 3.90
N VAL A 212 -17.20 -17.88 3.05
CA VAL A 212 -16.20 -18.36 2.10
C VAL A 212 -15.82 -17.26 1.11
N GLU A 213 -16.79 -16.52 0.56
CA GLU A 213 -16.51 -15.41 -0.36
C GLU A 213 -15.81 -14.24 0.34
N GLN A 214 -16.16 -13.93 1.59
CA GLN A 214 -15.43 -12.95 2.40
C GLN A 214 -13.98 -13.36 2.60
N ILE A 215 -13.71 -14.62 2.95
CA ILE A 215 -12.36 -15.14 3.13
C ILE A 215 -11.58 -15.13 1.81
N LYS A 216 -12.17 -15.59 0.71
CA LYS A 216 -11.54 -15.52 -0.62
C LYS A 216 -11.20 -14.08 -1.01
N THR A 217 -12.08 -13.12 -0.72
CA THR A 217 -11.83 -11.69 -0.97
C THR A 217 -10.63 -11.21 -0.15
N LYS A 218 -10.54 -11.58 1.14
CA LYS A 218 -9.36 -11.31 1.96
C LYS A 218 -8.08 -11.91 1.37
N MET A 219 -8.14 -13.16 0.90
CA MET A 219 -7.00 -13.84 0.27
C MET A 219 -6.53 -13.17 -1.03
N ARG A 220 -7.38 -12.42 -1.74
CA ARG A 220 -6.93 -11.63 -2.90
C ARG A 220 -5.88 -10.59 -2.51
N TYR A 221 -5.96 -10.04 -1.30
CA TYR A 221 -4.99 -9.09 -0.77
C TYR A 221 -3.67 -9.75 -0.30
N PHE A 222 -3.58 -11.08 -0.32
CA PHE A 222 -2.33 -11.78 0.01
C PHE A 222 -1.32 -11.76 -1.15
N ALA A 223 -1.75 -11.44 -2.36
CA ALA A 223 -0.85 -11.10 -3.45
C ALA A 223 -0.59 -9.59 -3.41
N LEU A 224 0.44 -9.17 -2.68
CA LEU A 224 0.77 -7.75 -2.53
C LEU A 224 1.43 -7.24 -3.81
N ARG A 225 0.87 -6.15 -4.33
CA ARG A 225 1.24 -5.55 -5.61
C ARG A 225 1.62 -4.10 -5.41
N SER A 226 2.43 -3.58 -6.33
CA SER A 226 2.76 -2.15 -6.33
C SER A 226 1.51 -1.32 -6.63
N PRO A 227 1.19 -0.29 -5.83
CA PRO A 227 0.08 0.62 -6.13
C PRO A 227 0.39 1.50 -7.35
N ASP A 228 1.65 1.86 -7.55
CA ASP A 228 2.11 2.80 -8.58
C ASP A 228 3.49 2.42 -9.12
N ASN A 229 3.92 3.13 -10.17
CA ASN A 229 5.30 3.07 -10.64
C ASN A 229 6.24 3.70 -9.61
N GLY A 230 7.42 3.11 -9.44
CA GLY A 230 8.38 3.62 -8.47
C GLY A 230 9.63 2.77 -8.34
N THR A 231 10.33 2.95 -7.23
CA THR A 231 11.53 2.20 -6.85
C THR A 231 11.42 1.70 -5.42
N ILE A 232 11.87 0.48 -5.16
CA ILE A 232 11.86 -0.11 -3.82
C ILE A 232 12.97 0.53 -2.99
N MET A 233 12.59 1.26 -1.94
CA MET A 233 13.52 1.96 -1.05
C MET A 233 14.16 1.01 -0.05
N ASN A 234 13.33 0.20 0.63
CA ASN A 234 13.79 -0.80 1.57
C ASN A 234 12.80 -1.95 1.68
N ILE A 235 13.32 -3.11 2.06
CA ILE A 235 12.54 -4.29 2.40
C ILE A 235 12.86 -4.59 3.87
N SER A 236 11.83 -4.69 4.69
CA SER A 236 11.94 -4.86 6.15
C SER A 236 11.62 -6.28 6.61
N THR A 237 11.49 -7.22 5.67
CA THR A 237 11.10 -8.61 5.91
C THR A 237 11.82 -9.55 4.96
N HIS A 238 11.85 -10.83 5.31
CA HIS A 238 12.49 -11.90 4.56
C HIS A 238 11.46 -12.96 4.15
N GLN A 239 11.85 -13.78 3.17
CA GLN A 239 11.06 -14.95 2.83
C GLN A 239 10.97 -15.91 4.04
N ASP A 240 9.81 -16.53 4.22
CA ASP A 240 9.49 -17.48 5.29
C ASP A 240 9.46 -16.85 6.71
N GLU A 241 9.56 -15.52 6.80
CA GLU A 241 9.41 -14.78 8.05
C GLU A 241 7.93 -14.65 8.47
N PHE A 242 7.65 -14.78 9.77
CA PHE A 242 6.35 -14.47 10.35
C PHE A 242 6.19 -12.97 10.59
N VAL A 243 5.07 -12.41 10.17
CA VAL A 243 4.74 -10.99 10.32
C VAL A 243 3.34 -10.81 10.90
N SER A 244 3.19 -9.77 11.70
CA SER A 244 1.91 -9.39 12.32
C SER A 244 1.11 -8.44 11.42
N ALA A 245 -0.21 -8.44 11.56
CA ALA A 245 -1.10 -7.55 10.83
C ALA A 245 -0.68 -6.08 11.02
N GLY A 246 -0.57 -5.34 9.91
CA GLY A 246 -0.15 -3.94 9.89
C GLY A 246 1.36 -3.70 9.95
N GLN A 247 2.17 -4.74 10.17
CA GLN A 247 3.64 -4.64 10.17
C GLN A 247 4.16 -4.12 8.82
N ASN A 248 5.18 -3.25 8.87
CA ASN A 248 5.85 -2.74 7.67
C ASN A 248 6.60 -3.87 6.96
N LEU A 249 6.30 -4.12 5.70
CA LEU A 249 6.98 -5.14 4.90
C LEU A 249 8.03 -4.52 3.99
N MET A 250 7.69 -3.41 3.33
CA MET A 250 8.59 -2.70 2.43
C MET A 250 8.11 -1.27 2.20
N SER A 251 9.02 -0.40 1.78
CA SER A 251 8.70 0.97 1.40
C SER A 251 9.08 1.23 -0.05
N ILE A 252 8.19 1.92 -0.76
CA ILE A 252 8.32 2.26 -2.17
C ILE A 252 8.36 3.78 -2.29
N VAL A 253 9.31 4.28 -3.06
CA VAL A 253 9.32 5.67 -3.53
C VAL A 253 8.58 5.67 -4.86
N THR A 254 7.47 6.40 -4.94
CA THR A 254 6.69 6.51 -6.18
C THR A 254 7.31 7.52 -7.13
N ASP A 255 7.04 7.39 -8.42
CA ASP A 255 7.48 8.38 -9.42
C ASP A 255 6.57 9.65 -9.44
N LYS A 256 5.67 9.79 -8.46
CA LYS A 256 4.68 10.87 -8.36
C LYS A 256 5.16 12.00 -7.44
N ASN A 257 4.57 13.18 -7.66
CA ASN A 257 4.69 14.34 -6.77
C ASN A 257 6.15 14.72 -6.44
N LEU A 258 6.98 14.80 -7.47
CA LEU A 258 8.32 15.35 -7.35
C LEU A 258 8.24 16.77 -6.78
N ARG A 259 8.90 16.98 -5.65
CA ARG A 259 9.07 18.29 -5.00
C ARG A 259 10.45 18.41 -4.40
N ILE A 260 10.90 19.64 -4.20
CA ILE A 260 12.14 19.92 -3.48
C ILE A 260 11.77 20.48 -2.13
N VAL A 261 12.37 19.95 -1.06
CA VAL A 261 12.18 20.45 0.29
C VAL A 261 13.47 21.16 0.71
N ALA A 262 13.37 22.46 0.96
CA ALA A 262 14.45 23.30 1.44
C ALA A 262 14.45 23.35 2.97
N PHE A 263 15.63 23.33 3.57
CA PHE A 263 15.80 23.58 5.00
C PHE A 263 16.43 24.96 5.21
N ILE A 264 15.59 25.93 5.54
CA ILE A 264 15.97 27.33 5.63
C ILE A 264 16.12 27.77 7.08
N GLU A 265 17.14 28.57 7.39
CA GLU A 265 17.32 29.10 8.75
C GLU A 265 16.21 30.11 9.10
N PRO A 266 15.69 30.10 10.35
CA PRO A 266 14.61 31.01 10.76
C PRO A 266 14.89 32.50 10.56
N LYS A 267 16.17 32.90 10.56
CA LYS A 267 16.58 34.30 10.32
C LYS A 267 16.15 34.85 8.95
N TYR A 268 15.83 33.98 8.00
CA TYR A 268 15.37 34.36 6.67
C TYR A 268 13.84 34.19 6.49
N ALA A 269 13.08 34.06 7.58
CA ALA A 269 11.62 33.85 7.52
C ALA A 269 10.88 34.92 6.71
N GLU A 270 11.27 36.20 6.85
CA GLU A 270 10.64 37.33 6.16
C GLU A 270 10.86 37.27 4.64
N ASP A 271 11.96 36.64 4.21
CA ASP A 271 12.31 36.47 2.80
C ASP A 271 11.64 35.26 2.16
N ILE A 272 10.80 34.49 2.87
CA ILE A 272 10.20 33.26 2.37
C ILE A 272 8.68 33.41 2.31
N TYR A 273 8.17 33.68 1.11
CA TYR A 273 6.74 33.75 0.85
C TYR A 273 6.34 32.92 -0.36
N GLN A 274 5.08 32.51 -0.40
CA GLN A 274 4.52 31.75 -1.50
C GLN A 274 4.64 32.52 -2.82
N GLY A 275 5.08 31.84 -3.87
CA GLY A 275 5.30 32.41 -5.19
C GLY A 275 6.68 33.07 -5.38
N LYS A 276 7.53 33.12 -4.35
CA LYS A 276 8.90 33.63 -4.50
C LYS A 276 9.70 32.76 -5.47
N LYS A 277 10.40 33.42 -6.39
CA LYS A 277 11.35 32.79 -7.34
C LYS A 277 12.65 32.45 -6.63
N ILE A 278 13.19 31.30 -6.96
CA ILE A 278 14.45 30.79 -6.42
C ILE A 278 15.17 29.95 -7.46
N ASN A 279 16.49 29.81 -7.31
CA ASN A 279 17.31 28.96 -8.15
C ASN A 279 17.72 27.69 -7.40
N ILE A 280 17.47 26.54 -8.01
CA ILE A 280 17.85 25.21 -7.54
C ILE A 280 19.16 24.84 -8.25
N ILE A 281 20.21 24.65 -7.48
CA ILE A 281 21.55 24.27 -7.93
C ILE A 281 21.73 22.78 -7.66
N PHE A 282 21.93 22.00 -8.72
CA PHE A 282 22.20 20.57 -8.66
C PHE A 282 23.69 20.28 -8.38
N PRO A 283 24.06 19.04 -8.02
CA PRO A 283 25.45 18.68 -7.70
C PRO A 283 26.48 18.94 -8.82
N ASP A 284 26.04 19.06 -10.08
CA ASP A 284 26.86 19.38 -11.25
C ASP A 284 26.93 20.89 -11.56
N ASN A 285 26.39 21.73 -10.68
CA ASN A 285 26.20 23.17 -10.86
C ASN A 285 25.21 23.58 -11.97
N GLU A 286 24.38 22.66 -12.49
CA GLU A 286 23.23 23.09 -13.29
C GLU A 286 22.24 23.87 -12.41
N GLU A 287 21.72 24.99 -12.93
CA GLU A 287 20.72 25.80 -12.24
C GLU A 287 19.34 25.69 -12.92
N ILE A 288 18.31 25.43 -12.12
CA ILE A 288 16.92 25.43 -12.55
C ILE A 288 16.12 26.40 -11.69
N SER A 289 15.31 27.26 -12.31
CA SER A 289 14.41 28.13 -11.57
C SER A 289 13.18 27.38 -11.04
N GLY A 290 12.73 27.76 -9.86
CA GLY A 290 11.55 27.21 -9.19
C GLY A 290 10.80 28.27 -8.39
N PHE A 291 9.67 27.87 -7.83
CA PHE A 291 8.83 28.73 -6.99
C PHE A 291 8.51 28.05 -5.67
N ILE A 292 8.46 28.84 -4.61
CA ILE A 292 8.03 28.38 -3.29
C ILE A 292 6.49 28.22 -3.31
N VAL A 293 6.00 27.04 -2.96
CA VAL A 293 4.57 26.70 -3.02
C VAL A 293 3.86 26.99 -1.70
N ASN A 294 4.56 26.88 -0.57
CA ASN A 294 3.98 27.08 0.76
C ASN A 294 4.50 28.38 1.42
N THR A 295 3.69 28.96 2.29
CA THR A 295 4.20 29.82 3.37
C THR A 295 4.62 28.90 4.52
N PRO A 296 5.93 28.82 4.87
CA PRO A 296 6.37 27.93 5.95
C PRO A 296 5.68 28.29 7.27
N SER A 297 4.82 27.39 7.78
CA SER A 297 4.08 27.60 9.02
C SER A 297 4.59 26.74 10.18
N TYR A 298 5.51 25.81 9.90
CA TYR A 298 6.03 24.84 10.88
C TYR A 298 7.53 24.60 10.61
N ALA A 299 8.30 24.43 11.68
CA ALA A 299 9.73 24.14 11.64
C ALA A 299 9.98 22.69 12.07
N GLU A 300 10.86 21.98 11.36
CA GLU A 300 11.23 20.59 11.66
C GLU A 300 12.73 20.49 11.96
N LYS A 301 13.12 19.48 12.74
CA LYS A 301 14.55 19.20 12.98
C LYS A 301 15.17 18.70 11.68
N THR A 302 16.28 19.31 11.28
CA THR A 302 17.04 18.91 10.10
C THR A 302 17.35 17.40 10.14
N PRO A 303 17.13 16.64 9.05
CA PRO A 303 17.45 15.21 9.01
C PRO A 303 18.96 14.96 9.24
N LEU A 304 19.27 13.83 9.88
CA LEU A 304 20.63 13.46 10.34
C LEU A 304 21.69 13.43 9.22
N SER A 305 21.27 13.26 7.96
CA SER A 305 22.13 13.19 6.78
C SER A 305 22.76 14.53 6.37
N GLU A 306 22.31 15.66 6.92
CA GLU A 306 22.78 17.01 6.51
C GLU A 306 23.61 17.74 7.57
N ILE A 307 23.84 17.12 8.73
CA ILE A 307 24.49 17.80 9.86
C ILE A 307 25.97 17.48 9.84
N ASN A 308 26.81 18.52 9.89
CA ASN A 308 28.18 18.36 10.37
C ASN A 308 28.09 17.77 11.80
N PRO A 309 28.83 16.71 12.16
CA PRO A 309 28.76 16.09 13.48
C PRO A 309 29.04 17.07 14.64
N LEU A 310 29.61 18.24 14.35
CA LEU A 310 29.89 19.31 15.32
C LEU A 310 28.87 20.46 15.32
N ALA A 311 27.87 20.48 14.44
CA ALA A 311 26.91 21.57 14.34
C ALA A 311 25.71 21.39 15.29
N THR A 312 25.30 22.50 15.92
CA THR A 312 24.16 22.54 16.85
C THR A 312 22.84 22.27 16.11
N ARG A 313 21.97 21.48 16.73
CA ARG A 313 20.65 21.13 16.18
C ARG A 313 19.69 22.31 16.29
N GLU A 314 19.60 23.10 15.24
CA GLU A 314 18.61 24.17 15.12
C GLU A 314 17.40 23.71 14.30
N ASN A 315 16.22 24.23 14.66
CA ASN A 315 15.00 24.03 13.89
C ASN A 315 15.08 24.85 12.61
N LYS A 316 14.80 24.22 11.46
CA LYS A 316 14.78 24.90 10.16
C LYS A 316 13.37 25.01 9.63
N LEU A 317 13.10 26.09 8.91
CA LEU A 317 11.86 26.31 8.17
C LEU A 317 11.85 25.45 6.91
N LEU A 318 10.74 24.75 6.68
CA LEU A 318 10.55 23.92 5.49
C LEU A 318 9.87 24.71 4.37
N ALA A 319 10.60 24.96 3.29
CA ALA A 319 10.02 25.48 2.06
C ALA A 319 9.88 24.38 1.01
N ILE A 320 8.65 24.18 0.53
CA ILE A 320 8.32 23.25 -0.55
C ILE A 320 8.43 24.01 -1.86
N ILE A 321 9.27 23.48 -2.75
CA ILE A 321 9.65 24.13 -3.99
C ILE A 321 9.16 23.28 -5.16
N LYS A 322 8.50 23.93 -6.11
CA LYS A 322 8.13 23.33 -7.39
C LYS A 322 9.06 23.85 -8.49
N PRO A 323 9.78 22.98 -9.21
CA PRO A 323 10.62 23.40 -10.32
C PRO A 323 9.77 23.89 -11.50
N ASN A 324 10.24 24.89 -12.22
CA ASN A 324 9.57 25.45 -13.40
C ASN A 324 9.76 24.56 -14.65
N LYS A 325 10.88 23.83 -14.71
CA LYS A 325 11.22 22.89 -15.79
C LYS A 325 11.22 21.46 -15.28
N VAL A 326 10.97 20.52 -16.19
CA VAL A 326 11.10 19.09 -15.90
C VAL A 326 12.56 18.77 -15.54
N ILE A 327 12.77 18.18 -14.37
CA ILE A 327 14.10 17.76 -13.92
C ILE A 327 14.58 16.60 -14.79
N GLN A 328 15.84 16.66 -15.22
CA GLN A 328 16.45 15.58 -16.00
C GLN A 328 16.48 14.27 -15.21
N LYS A 329 16.30 13.12 -15.87
CA LYS A 329 16.26 11.80 -15.21
C LYS A 329 17.47 11.50 -14.32
N LYS A 330 18.65 12.07 -14.63
CA LYS A 330 19.87 11.95 -13.82
C LYS A 330 19.73 12.53 -12.40
N TYR A 331 18.89 13.53 -12.22
CA TYR A 331 18.65 14.19 -10.93
C TYR A 331 17.37 13.73 -10.24
N ALA A 332 16.55 12.93 -10.91
CA ALA A 332 15.28 12.43 -10.42
C ALA A 332 15.46 11.24 -9.44
N VAL A 333 16.30 11.43 -8.41
CA VAL A 333 16.60 10.42 -7.39
C VAL A 333 16.14 10.93 -6.03
N PHE A 334 15.35 10.12 -5.32
CA PHE A 334 14.88 10.45 -3.99
C PHE A 334 16.04 10.66 -3.01
N GLY A 335 15.97 11.74 -2.22
CA GLY A 335 16.99 12.11 -1.25
C GLY A 335 18.25 12.74 -1.88
N MET A 336 18.24 13.06 -3.18
CA MET A 336 19.37 13.76 -3.79
C MET A 336 19.51 15.18 -3.21
N PRO A 337 20.71 15.57 -2.74
CA PRO A 337 20.96 16.90 -2.20
C PRO A 337 21.02 17.94 -3.31
N VAL A 338 20.39 19.09 -3.06
CA VAL A 338 20.44 20.28 -3.91
C VAL A 338 20.71 21.50 -3.04
N LYS A 339 21.28 22.56 -3.64
CA LYS A 339 21.45 23.85 -2.98
C LYS A 339 20.44 24.84 -3.54
N ILE A 340 19.84 25.64 -2.69
CA ILE A 340 18.81 26.59 -3.09
C ILE A 340 19.33 27.98 -2.83
N LYS A 341 19.36 28.79 -3.89
CA LYS A 341 19.75 30.19 -3.86
C LYS A 341 18.49 31.05 -3.95
N LEU A 342 18.32 31.96 -2.99
CA LEU A 342 17.30 33.00 -3.09
C LEU A 342 17.73 34.00 -4.17
N GLU A 343 16.77 34.41 -5.01
CA GLU A 343 16.95 35.50 -5.97
C GLU A 343 16.95 36.86 -5.26
#